data_AF-A0A3B8L099-F1
#
_entry.id   AF-A0A3B8L099-F1
#
_cell.length_a   1.000
_cell.length_b   1.000
_cell.length_c   1.000
_cell.angle_alpha   90.00
_cell.angle_beta   90.00
_cell.angle_gamma   90.00
#
_symmetry.space_group_name_H-M   'P 1'
#
loop_
_entity.id
_entity.type
_entity.pdbx_description
1 polymer ?
#
loop_
_entity_poly.entity_id
_entity_poly.type
_entity_poly.pdbx_seq_one_letter_code
_entity_poly.pdbx_strand_id
1 'polypeptide(L)'
;MVQLCDSPGNWSKAVPNLVHFAIENLDRPSNKVRRLMAERFETEVLADLEYRAGWIATVIKSAPMLGLLGTVVGMINAFKTIAGSGKEGVDPSLLADDIGVALFTTAIGLTVAIPMVVMGAMVAVRIGKLSDGVQEQVGRFVDDLDAIRSGGGGA
;
A
#
# COMPACT_ATOMS: atom_id res chain seq x y z
N MET A 1 -27.63 8.87 12.90
CA MET A 1 -26.27 9.13 13.40
C MET A 1 -25.65 7.96 14.17
N VAL A 2 -26.38 7.25 15.05
CA VAL A 2 -25.81 6.16 15.88
C VAL A 2 -25.39 4.90 15.11
N GLN A 3 -25.98 4.62 13.93
CA GLN A 3 -25.63 3.43 13.14
C GLN A 3 -24.30 3.51 12.35
N LEU A 4 -23.64 4.68 12.27
CA LEU A 4 -22.31 4.78 11.64
C LEU A 4 -21.16 4.38 12.58
N CYS A 5 -21.41 4.30 13.88
CA CYS A 5 -20.39 3.96 14.88
C CYS A 5 -20.19 2.46 15.07
N ASP A 6 -21.07 1.62 14.53
CA ASP A 6 -21.16 0.21 14.88
C ASP A 6 -20.85 -0.67 13.65
N SER A 7 -19.55 -0.83 13.34
CA SER A 7 -18.90 -1.94 12.58
C SER A 7 -17.81 -1.48 11.57
N PRO A 8 -16.60 -2.09 11.48
CA PRO A 8 -15.84 -2.86 12.47
C PRO A 8 -14.40 -2.35 12.74
N GLY A 9 -13.94 -2.56 13.98
CA GLY A 9 -12.56 -2.94 14.33
C GLY A 9 -11.49 -1.87 14.53
N ASN A 10 -11.24 -1.01 13.54
CA ASN A 10 -10.11 -0.05 13.55
C ASN A 10 -10.51 1.40 13.21
N TRP A 11 -11.76 1.61 12.78
CA TRP A 11 -12.33 2.91 12.41
C TRP A 11 -12.82 3.76 13.60
N SER A 12 -12.75 3.21 14.82
CA SER A 12 -13.32 3.77 16.06
C SER A 12 -12.72 5.12 16.50
N LYS A 13 -11.60 5.58 15.94
CA LYS A 13 -10.99 6.86 16.35
C LYS A 13 -11.08 7.95 15.29
N ALA A 14 -10.89 7.62 14.01
CA ALA A 14 -10.80 8.61 12.95
C ALA A 14 -12.13 9.31 12.65
N VAL A 15 -13.20 8.53 12.44
CA VAL A 15 -14.53 9.06 12.12
C VAL A 15 -15.12 9.93 13.26
N PRO A 16 -15.12 9.49 14.53
CA PRO A 16 -15.64 10.32 15.61
C PRO A 16 -14.80 11.58 15.86
N ASN A 17 -13.46 11.53 15.70
CA ASN A 17 -12.65 12.76 15.76
C ASN A 17 -12.99 13.74 14.63
N LEU A 18 -13.19 13.23 13.41
CA LEU A 18 -13.56 14.06 12.26
C LEU A 18 -14.93 14.73 12.49
N VAL A 19 -15.90 13.98 13.02
CA VAL A 19 -17.24 14.50 13.36
C VAL A 19 -17.17 15.52 14.49
N HIS A 20 -16.37 15.27 15.54
CA HIS A 20 -16.18 16.24 16.63
C HIS A 20 -15.55 17.54 16.11
N PHE A 21 -14.55 17.43 15.23
CA PHE A 21 -13.89 18.56 14.59
C PHE A 21 -14.83 19.33 13.64
N ALA A 22 -15.76 18.64 12.98
CA ALA A 22 -16.79 19.23 12.14
C ALA A 22 -17.81 20.04 12.96
N ILE A 23 -18.22 19.51 14.11
CA ILE A 23 -19.16 20.18 15.02
C ILE A 23 -18.50 21.41 15.66
N GLU A 24 -17.22 21.34 16.02
CA GLU A 24 -16.46 22.49 16.56
C GLU A 24 -16.22 23.61 15.52
N ASN A 25 -16.22 23.30 14.22
CA ASN A 25 -15.97 24.28 13.15
C ASN A 25 -17.23 24.63 12.33
N LEU A 26 -18.43 24.27 12.81
CA LEU A 26 -19.70 24.53 12.13
C LEU A 26 -19.98 26.04 11.90
N ASP A 27 -19.30 26.90 12.65
CA ASP A 27 -19.34 28.37 12.52
C ASP A 27 -18.73 28.89 11.20
N ARG A 28 -17.85 28.10 10.57
CA ARG A 28 -17.18 28.45 9.30
C ARG A 28 -18.08 28.11 8.09
N PRO A 29 -17.89 28.78 6.94
CA PRO A 29 -18.58 28.41 5.71
C PRO A 29 -18.27 26.95 5.34
N SER A 30 -19.31 26.21 4.95
CA SER A 30 -19.34 24.79 4.56
C SER A 30 -18.19 24.35 3.64
N ASN A 31 -17.84 25.18 2.65
CA ASN A 31 -16.69 24.94 1.76
C ASN A 31 -15.35 24.83 2.51
N LYS A 32 -15.16 25.61 3.58
CA LYS A 32 -13.93 25.60 4.38
C LYS A 32 -13.89 24.42 5.33
N VAL A 33 -15.03 24.02 5.88
CA VAL A 33 -15.19 22.82 6.73
C VAL A 33 -14.90 21.55 5.92
N ARG A 34 -15.44 21.45 4.69
CA ARG A 34 -15.16 20.35 3.76
C ARG A 34 -13.66 20.19 3.50
N ARG A 35 -12.97 21.31 3.24
CA ARG A 35 -11.53 21.29 2.95
C ARG A 35 -10.69 20.91 4.16
N LEU A 36 -11.02 21.43 5.34
CA LEU A 36 -10.34 21.09 6.59
C LEU A 36 -10.53 19.62 6.99
N MET A 37 -11.74 19.06 6.79
CA MET A 37 -12.00 17.64 7.03
C MET A 37 -11.22 16.75 6.05
N ALA A 38 -11.18 17.11 4.77
CA ALA A 38 -10.41 16.38 3.76
C ALA A 38 -8.90 16.40 4.06
N GLU A 39 -8.33 17.57 4.38
CA GLU A 39 -6.91 17.70 4.76
C GLU A 39 -6.56 16.85 5.99
N ARG A 40 -7.39 16.87 7.03
CA ARG A 40 -7.19 16.04 8.24
C ARG A 40 -7.27 14.55 7.93
N PHE A 41 -8.25 14.13 7.14
CA PHE A 41 -8.43 12.72 6.78
C PHE A 41 -7.24 12.19 5.97
N GLU A 42 -6.75 12.96 5.01
CA GLU A 42 -5.55 12.62 4.24
C GLU A 42 -4.32 12.48 5.15
N THR A 43 -4.11 13.43 6.05
CA THR A 43 -2.89 13.50 6.85
C THR A 43 -2.86 12.50 8.01
N GLU A 44 -4.00 12.19 8.63
CA GLU A 44 -4.05 11.27 9.79
C GLU A 44 -4.33 9.82 9.41
N VAL A 45 -5.19 9.57 8.43
CA VAL A 45 -5.69 8.21 8.12
C VAL A 45 -5.03 7.65 6.88
N LEU A 46 -5.02 8.43 5.79
CA LEU A 46 -4.46 7.98 4.52
C LEU A 46 -2.95 7.83 4.64
N ALA A 47 -2.26 8.79 5.25
CA ALA A 47 -0.81 8.75 5.42
C ALA A 47 -0.32 7.52 6.21
N ASP A 48 -1.01 7.09 7.28
CA ASP A 48 -0.60 5.90 8.05
C ASP A 48 -0.84 4.60 7.26
N LEU A 49 -1.94 4.53 6.50
CA LEU A 49 -2.23 3.42 5.60
C LEU A 49 -1.24 3.35 4.43
N GLU A 50 -0.93 4.50 3.82
CA GLU A 50 0.05 4.63 2.75
C GLU A 50 1.46 4.32 3.23
N TYR A 51 1.83 4.72 4.45
CA TYR A 51 3.14 4.40 5.03
C TYR A 51 3.31 2.88 5.20
N ARG A 52 2.30 2.21 5.77
CA ARG A 52 2.28 0.75 5.93
C ARG A 52 2.25 0.02 4.59
N ALA A 53 1.43 0.49 3.64
CA ALA A 53 1.35 -0.09 2.31
C ALA A 53 2.63 0.15 1.48
N GLY A 54 3.30 1.29 1.68
CA GLY A 54 4.55 1.66 1.04
C GLY A 54 5.71 0.75 1.44
N TRP A 55 5.79 0.37 2.72
CA TRP A 55 6.74 -0.65 3.19
C TRP A 55 6.51 -1.99 2.51
N ILE A 56 5.26 -2.45 2.43
CA ILE A 56 4.90 -3.71 1.75
C ILE A 56 5.29 -3.62 0.27
N ALA A 57 4.94 -2.53 -0.41
CA ALA A 57 5.29 -2.31 -1.82
C ALA A 57 6.81 -2.31 -2.06
N THR A 58 7.59 -1.82 -1.10
CA THR A 58 9.06 -1.83 -1.17
C THR A 58 9.60 -3.24 -1.09
N VAL A 59 9.12 -4.04 -0.13
CA VAL A 59 9.52 -5.46 0.02
C VAL A 59 9.17 -6.27 -1.23
N ILE A 60 7.98 -6.05 -1.80
CA ILE A 60 7.55 -6.70 -3.04
C ILE A 60 8.51 -6.38 -4.19
N LYS A 61 8.93 -5.12 -4.34
CA LYS A 61 9.87 -4.69 -5.38
C LYS A 61 11.28 -5.22 -5.16
N SER A 62 11.69 -5.44 -3.92
CA SER A 62 13.00 -6.00 -3.58
C SER A 62 13.08 -7.51 -3.79
N ALA A 63 11.96 -8.25 -3.76
CA ALA A 63 11.97 -9.72 -3.90
C ALA A 63 12.60 -10.23 -5.22
N PRO A 64 12.31 -9.68 -6.42
CA PRO A 64 13.01 -10.05 -7.65
C PRO A 64 14.50 -9.72 -7.64
N MET A 65 14.89 -8.61 -6.98
CA MET A 65 16.29 -8.22 -6.86
C MET A 65 17.10 -9.23 -6.05
N LEU A 66 16.48 -9.87 -5.05
CA LEU A 66 17.09 -10.99 -4.31
C LEU A 66 17.26 -12.24 -5.18
N GLY A 67 16.31 -12.54 -6.07
CA GLY A 67 16.44 -13.63 -7.04
C GLY A 67 17.60 -13.40 -8.03
N LEU A 68 17.74 -12.17 -8.51
CA LEU A 68 18.88 -11.76 -9.34
C LEU A 68 20.21 -11.90 -8.59
N LEU A 69 20.27 -11.53 -7.30
CA LEU A 69 21.47 -11.76 -6.48
C LEU A 69 21.84 -13.25 -6.45
N GLY A 70 20.86 -14.14 -6.35
CA GLY A 70 21.05 -15.59 -6.44
C GLY A 70 21.75 -16.02 -7.74
N THR A 71 21.38 -15.43 -8.88
CA THR A 71 22.08 -15.70 -10.15
C THR A 71 23.52 -15.23 -10.15
N VAL A 72 23.79 -14.07 -9.55
CA VAL A 72 25.15 -13.54 -9.46
C VAL A 72 26.01 -14.47 -8.61
N VAL A 73 25.49 -14.94 -7.48
CA VAL A 73 26.20 -15.89 -6.62
C VAL A 73 26.45 -17.22 -7.32
N GLY A 74 25.47 -17.79 -8.02
CA GLY A 74 25.63 -19.05 -8.74
C GLY A 74 26.63 -18.94 -9.90
N MET A 75 26.62 -17.82 -10.64
CA MET A 75 27.63 -17.54 -11.66
C MET A 75 29.04 -17.37 -11.09
N ILE A 76 29.18 -16.72 -9.92
CA ILE A 76 30.47 -16.62 -9.23
C ILE A 76 31.01 -18.01 -8.85
N ASN A 77 30.15 -18.92 -8.40
CA ASN A 77 30.54 -20.29 -8.08
C ASN A 77 30.94 -21.05 -9.34
N ALA A 78 30.17 -20.95 -10.43
CA ALA A 78 30.53 -21.56 -11.70
C ALA A 78 31.92 -21.10 -12.19
N PHE A 79 32.23 -19.80 -12.11
CA PHE A 79 33.56 -19.29 -12.47
C PHE A 79 34.67 -19.75 -11.52
N LYS A 80 34.39 -19.94 -10.23
CA LYS A 80 35.35 -20.54 -9.30
C LYS A 80 35.64 -22.00 -9.64
N THR A 81 34.62 -22.77 -10.00
CA THR A 81 34.76 -24.15 -10.46
C THR A 81 35.66 -24.20 -11.68
N ILE A 82 35.43 -23.33 -12.68
CA ILE A 82 36.29 -23.20 -13.87
C ILE A 82 37.74 -22.89 -13.50
N ALA A 83 37.96 -21.91 -12.62
CA ALA A 83 39.29 -21.50 -12.20
C ALA A 83 40.04 -22.61 -11.43
N GLY A 84 39.33 -23.43 -10.65
CA GLY A 84 39.89 -24.54 -9.87
C GLY A 84 40.30 -25.75 -10.71
N SER A 85 39.62 -26.01 -11.83
CA SER A 85 39.87 -27.15 -12.72
C SER A 85 41.12 -27.03 -13.62
N GLY A 86 41.79 -25.87 -13.65
CA GLY A 86 43.07 -25.72 -14.34
C GLY A 86 43.05 -26.12 -15.84
N LYS A 87 44.10 -26.81 -16.31
CA LYS A 87 44.29 -27.20 -17.73
C LYS A 87 43.63 -28.52 -18.14
N GLU A 88 43.06 -29.28 -17.20
CA GLU A 88 42.51 -30.63 -17.46
C GLU A 88 41.07 -30.61 -18.02
N GLY A 89 40.49 -29.44 -18.21
CA GLY A 89 39.13 -29.29 -18.70
C GLY A 89 38.12 -29.31 -17.55
N VAL A 90 37.09 -28.49 -17.70
CA VAL A 90 35.99 -28.38 -16.74
C VAL A 90 35.03 -29.53 -16.96
N ASP A 91 34.60 -30.23 -15.91
CA ASP A 91 33.50 -31.18 -16.02
C ASP A 91 32.19 -30.42 -16.29
N PRO A 92 31.57 -30.57 -17.48
CA PRO A 92 30.37 -29.83 -17.83
C PRO A 92 29.18 -30.16 -16.92
N SER A 93 29.18 -31.31 -16.24
CA SER A 93 28.11 -31.66 -15.29
C SER A 93 28.14 -30.77 -14.05
N LEU A 94 29.33 -30.48 -13.50
CA LEU A 94 29.48 -29.59 -12.34
C LEU A 94 29.07 -28.16 -12.69
N LEU A 95 29.45 -27.71 -13.89
CA LEU A 95 29.10 -26.38 -14.37
C LEU A 95 27.59 -26.20 -14.57
N ALA A 96 26.93 -27.24 -15.09
CA ALA A 96 25.49 -27.25 -15.29
C ALA A 96 24.73 -27.18 -13.95
N ASP A 97 25.26 -27.80 -12.90
CA ASP A 97 24.66 -27.78 -11.56
C ASP A 97 24.73 -26.37 -10.93
N ASP A 98 25.90 -25.72 -10.99
CA ASP A 98 26.09 -24.34 -10.47
C ASP A 98 25.17 -23.33 -11.17
N ILE A 99 25.02 -23.44 -12.49
CA ILE A 99 24.10 -22.61 -13.29
C ILE A 99 22.64 -22.99 -13.01
N GLY A 100 22.35 -24.26 -12.81
CA GLY A 100 21.03 -24.75 -12.43
C GLY A 100 20.53 -24.11 -11.14
N VAL A 101 21.39 -24.03 -10.12
CA VAL A 101 21.09 -23.33 -8.86
C VAL A 101 20.82 -21.85 -9.11
N ALA A 102 21.62 -21.16 -9.93
CA ALA A 102 21.37 -19.77 -10.31
C ALA A 102 19.96 -19.57 -10.91
N LEU A 103 19.58 -20.40 -11.87
CA LEU A 103 18.26 -20.30 -12.52
C LEU A 103 17.12 -20.65 -11.58
N PHE A 104 17.29 -21.66 -10.72
CA PHE A 104 16.27 -22.08 -9.75
C PHE A 104 15.97 -20.97 -8.73
N THR A 105 16.99 -20.27 -8.23
CA THR A 105 16.80 -19.14 -7.30
C THR A 105 16.02 -17.98 -7.93
N THR A 106 16.18 -17.74 -9.24
CA THR A 106 15.39 -16.74 -9.98
C THR A 106 13.94 -17.17 -10.12
N ALA A 107 13.71 -18.44 -10.49
CA ALA A 107 12.38 -18.99 -10.62
C ALA A 107 11.59 -18.86 -9.31
N ILE A 108 12.23 -19.15 -8.17
CA ILE A 108 11.61 -18.96 -6.84
C ILE A 108 11.33 -17.48 -6.57
N GLY A 109 12.31 -16.59 -6.82
CA GLY A 109 12.14 -15.15 -6.60
C GLY A 109 10.95 -14.57 -7.38
N LEU A 110 10.78 -14.99 -8.63
CA LEU A 110 9.63 -14.58 -9.46
C LEU A 110 8.31 -15.24 -8.99
N THR A 111 8.35 -16.51 -8.62
CA THR A 111 7.17 -17.25 -8.14
C THR A 111 6.58 -16.62 -6.89
N VAL A 112 7.41 -16.06 -6.00
CA VAL A 112 6.96 -15.34 -4.80
C VAL A 112 6.58 -13.89 -5.14
N ALA A 113 7.33 -13.21 -6.01
CA ALA A 113 7.07 -11.80 -6.32
C ALA A 113 5.74 -11.56 -7.04
N ILE A 114 5.37 -12.41 -8.00
CA ILE A 114 4.12 -12.25 -8.79
C ILE A 114 2.86 -12.19 -7.90
N PRO A 115 2.57 -13.18 -7.03
CA PRO A 115 1.38 -13.14 -6.17
C PRO A 115 1.44 -11.98 -5.18
N MET A 116 2.63 -11.63 -4.69
CA MET A 116 2.82 -10.50 -3.78
C MET A 116 2.45 -9.17 -4.43
N VAL A 117 2.83 -8.93 -5.69
CA VAL A 117 2.44 -7.73 -6.46
C VAL A 117 0.92 -7.65 -6.59
N VAL A 118 0.26 -8.77 -6.92
CA VAL A 118 -1.21 -8.80 -7.05
C VAL A 118 -1.89 -8.47 -5.71
N MET A 119 -1.41 -9.04 -4.61
CA MET A 119 -1.93 -8.74 -3.27
C MET A 119 -1.70 -7.27 -2.88
N GLY A 120 -0.52 -6.72 -3.14
CA GLY A 120 -0.22 -5.30 -2.90
C GLY A 120 -1.14 -4.38 -3.69
N ALA A 121 -1.41 -4.71 -4.96
CA ALA A 121 -2.35 -3.95 -5.79
C ALA A 121 -3.79 -4.02 -5.24
N MET A 122 -4.24 -5.17 -4.75
CA MET A 122 -5.57 -5.29 -4.13
C MET A 122 -5.71 -4.41 -2.88
N VAL A 123 -4.68 -4.33 -2.04
CA VAL A 123 -4.68 -3.46 -0.85
C VAL A 123 -4.74 -1.99 -1.26
N ALA A 124 -3.94 -1.57 -2.24
CA ALA A 124 -3.95 -0.19 -2.74
C ALA A 124 -5.33 0.19 -3.31
N VAL A 125 -5.95 -0.68 -4.12
CA VAL A 125 -7.31 -0.47 -4.63
C VAL A 125 -8.33 -0.39 -3.49
N ARG A 126 -8.18 -1.20 -2.43
CA ARG A 126 -9.09 -1.18 -1.29
C ARG A 126 -8.98 0.13 -0.51
N ILE A 127 -7.77 0.65 -0.31
CA ILE A 127 -7.52 1.96 0.33
C ILE A 127 -8.16 3.08 -0.50
N GLY A 128 -7.99 3.08 -1.83
CA GLY A 128 -8.62 4.06 -2.72
C GLY A 128 -10.15 4.06 -2.59
N LYS A 129 -10.78 2.88 -2.68
CA LYS A 129 -12.24 2.75 -2.51
C LYS A 129 -12.74 3.24 -1.15
N LEU A 130 -11.93 3.09 -0.10
CA LEU A 130 -12.26 3.59 1.24
C LEU A 130 -12.20 5.12 1.28
N SER A 131 -11.18 5.72 0.66
CA SER A 131 -11.05 7.17 0.55
C SER A 131 -12.24 7.78 -0.21
N ASP A 132 -12.59 7.19 -1.34
CA ASP A 132 -13.71 7.66 -2.17
C ASP A 132 -15.03 7.63 -1.39
N GLY A 133 -15.28 6.55 -0.63
CA GLY A 133 -16.47 6.41 0.20
C GLY A 133 -16.55 7.47 1.31
N VAL A 134 -15.42 7.82 1.94
CA VAL A 134 -15.37 8.88 2.96
C VAL A 134 -15.62 10.24 2.32
N GLN A 135 -15.01 10.54 1.17
CA GLN A 135 -15.20 11.81 0.47
C GLN A 135 -16.65 12.01 0.04
N GLU A 136 -17.33 10.96 -0.42
CA GLU A 136 -18.75 11.01 -0.78
C GLU A 136 -19.64 11.29 0.44
N GLN A 137 -19.42 10.57 1.56
CA GLN A 137 -20.19 10.76 2.79
C GLN A 137 -19.99 12.16 3.40
N VAL A 138 -18.76 12.65 3.44
CA VAL A 138 -18.45 14.02 3.90
C VAL A 138 -19.10 15.04 2.98
N GLY A 139 -19.09 14.81 1.67
CA GLY A 139 -19.79 15.66 0.69
C GLY A 139 -21.28 15.79 0.99
N ARG A 140 -21.98 14.66 1.09
CA ARG A 140 -23.42 14.65 1.41
C ARG A 140 -23.76 15.34 2.73
N PHE A 141 -22.95 15.10 3.78
CA PHE A 141 -23.16 15.74 5.07
C PHE A 141 -23.01 17.27 5.03
N VAL A 142 -22.04 17.77 4.26
CA VAL A 142 -21.84 19.21 4.07
C VAL A 142 -22.99 19.83 3.25
N ASP A 143 -23.45 19.14 2.22
CA ASP A 143 -24.58 19.60 1.40
C ASP A 143 -25.89 19.68 2.23
N ASP A 144 -26.15 18.67 3.07
CA ASP A 144 -27.30 18.67 4.00
C ASP A 144 -27.23 19.83 5.02
N LEU A 145 -26.03 20.13 5.53
CA LEU A 145 -25.81 21.26 6.43
C LEU A 145 -26.09 22.61 5.75
N ASP A 146 -25.69 22.77 4.48
CA ASP A 146 -25.97 23.98 3.70
C ASP A 146 -27.48 24.14 3.40
N ALA A 147 -28.17 23.03 3.14
CA ALA A 147 -29.61 23.02 2.96
C ALA A 147 -30.35 23.51 4.24
N ILE A 148 -29.91 23.07 5.42
CA ILE A 148 -30.48 23.52 6.70
C ILE A 148 -30.16 25.00 6.97
N ARG A 149 -28.92 25.44 6.69
CA ARG A 149 -28.49 26.83 6.93
C ARG A 149 -29.21 27.83 6.00
N SER A 150 -29.48 27.45 4.75
CA SER A 150 -30.25 28.28 3.82
C SER A 150 -31.75 28.34 4.16
N GLY A 151 -32.31 27.32 4.82
CA GLY A 151 -33.69 27.34 5.32
C GLY A 151 -33.90 28.12 6.63
N GLY A 152 -32.86 28.25 7.47
CA GLY A 152 -32.93 28.95 8.77
C GLY A 152 -32.64 30.45 8.74
N GLY A 153 -32.15 30.99 7.62
CA GLY A 153 -31.80 32.42 7.46
C GLY A 153 -32.96 33.34 7.05
N GLY A 154 -34.20 32.84 7.05
CA GLY A 154 -35.39 33.53 6.56
C GLY A 154 -36.49 33.77 7.60
N ALA A 155 -36.19 33.74 8.89
CA ALA A 155 -37.14 34.07 9.97
C ALA A 155 -36.57 35.14 10.92
#